data_AF-A0A127T3I5-F1
#
_entry.id   AF-A0A127T3I5-F1
#
_cell.length_a   1.000
_cell.length_b   1.000
_cell.length_c   1.000
_cell.angle_alpha   90.00
_cell.angle_beta   90.00
_cell.angle_gamma   90.00
#
_symmetry.space_group_name_H-M   'P 1'
#
loop_
_entity.id
_entity.type
_entity.pdbx_description
1 polymer ?
#
loop_
_entity_poly.entity_id
_entity_poly.type
_entity_poly.pdbx_seq_one_letter_code
_entity_poly.pdbx_strand_id
1 'polypeptide(L)' 'MTVDPADLETVAVQLGRAPRGVLEISYRCPDGAPGVVKTAPRLDDGTPFPTLHYLTDPRLTAEASRLE' A
#
# COMPACT_ATOMS: atom_id res chain seq x y z
N MET A 1 -0.80 -1.41 -15.18
CA MET A 1 -1.03 -2.68 -14.47
C MET A 1 -2.24 -2.46 -13.57
N THR A 2 -3.32 -3.19 -13.80
CA THR A 2 -4.51 -3.16 -12.92
C THR A 2 -4.17 -3.84 -11.59
N VAL A 3 -4.57 -3.22 -10.49
CA VAL A 3 -4.46 -3.82 -9.15
C VAL A 3 -5.48 -4.94 -9.06
N ASP A 4 -5.05 -6.13 -8.62
CA ASP A 4 -5.96 -7.27 -8.46
C ASP A 4 -6.82 -7.08 -7.21
N PRO A 5 -8.11 -7.45 -7.21
CA PRO A 5 -8.93 -7.48 -6.00
C PRO A 5 -8.26 -8.20 -4.82
N ALA A 6 -7.55 -9.31 -5.06
CA ALA A 6 -6.84 -10.06 -4.02
C ALA A 6 -5.68 -9.25 -3.41
N ASP A 7 -5.06 -8.35 -4.19
CA ASP A 7 -4.06 -7.44 -3.66
C ASP A 7 -4.69 -6.45 -2.67
N LEU A 8 -5.86 -5.90 -3.01
CA LEU A 8 -6.56 -4.94 -2.15
C LEU A 8 -7.02 -5.59 -0.84
N GLU A 9 -7.49 -6.84 -0.89
CA GLU A 9 -7.83 -7.62 0.31
C GLU A 9 -6.61 -7.84 1.19
N THR A 10 -5.47 -8.23 0.60
CA THR A 10 -4.23 -8.42 1.34
C THR A 10 -3.74 -7.12 1.98
N VAL A 11 -3.76 -6.02 1.24
CA VAL A 11 -3.39 -4.69 1.76
C VAL A 11 -4.35 -4.25 2.88
N ALA A 12 -5.65 -4.54 2.76
CA ALA A 12 -6.61 -4.21 3.81
C ALA A 12 -6.30 -4.94 5.13
N VAL A 13 -5.93 -6.21 5.05
CA VAL A 13 -5.49 -7.02 6.21
C VAL A 13 -4.20 -6.44 6.80
N GLN A 14 -3.21 -6.14 5.96
CA GLN A 14 -1.93 -5.58 6.40
C GLN A 14 -2.07 -4.23 7.12
N LEU A 15 -2.92 -3.33 6.60
CA LEU A 15 -3.17 -2.01 7.16
C LEU A 15 -4.18 -2.00 8.31
N GLY A 16 -4.95 -3.07 8.51
CA GLY A 16 -6.08 -3.13 9.44
C GLY A 16 -7.24 -2.19 9.07
N ARG A 17 -7.30 -1.73 7.82
CA ARG A 17 -8.31 -0.78 7.29
C ARG A 17 -8.37 -0.86 5.77
N ALA A 18 -9.48 -0.42 5.18
CA ALA A 18 -9.63 -0.37 3.72
C ALA A 18 -8.55 0.56 3.08
N PRO A 19 -7.81 0.10 2.06
CA PRO A 19 -6.89 0.94 1.31
C PRO A 19 -7.64 2.02 0.53
N ARG A 20 -7.05 3.21 0.42
CA ARG A 20 -7.67 4.34 -0.28
C ARG A 20 -6.82 4.80 -1.44
N GLY A 21 -7.45 5.05 -2.59
CA GLY A 21 -6.82 5.66 -3.75
C GLY A 21 -5.67 4.85 -4.35
N VAL A 22 -5.62 3.53 -4.15
CA VAL A 22 -4.54 2.67 -4.67
C VAL A 22 -4.62 2.60 -6.20
N LEU A 23 -3.51 2.92 -6.85
CA LEU A 23 -3.36 2.92 -8.31
C LEU A 23 -2.58 1.70 -8.81
N GLU A 24 -1.59 1.25 -8.05
CA GLU A 24 -0.74 0.10 -8.39
C GLU A 24 -0.11 -0.52 -7.13
N ILE A 25 0.30 -1.77 -7.25
CA ILE A 25 1.26 -2.41 -6.35
C ILE A 25 2.66 -2.13 -6.90
N SER A 26 3.38 -1.19 -6.29
CA SER A 26 4.70 -0.76 -6.75
C SER A 26 5.82 -1.72 -6.33
N TYR A 27 5.59 -2.56 -5.32
CA TYR A 27 6.51 -3.61 -4.90
C TYR A 27 5.77 -4.83 -4.36
N ARG A 28 6.25 -6.02 -4.75
CA ARG A 28 5.85 -7.31 -4.20
C ARG A 28 7.01 -7.95 -3.45
N CYS A 29 6.72 -8.47 -2.26
CA CYS A 29 7.63 -9.27 -1.46
C CYS A 29 7.99 -10.58 -2.19
N PRO A 30 9.07 -11.29 -1.80
CA PRO A 30 9.45 -12.57 -2.42
C PRO A 30 8.39 -13.68 -2.37
N ASP A 31 7.48 -13.61 -1.40
CA ASP A 31 6.32 -14.50 -1.26
C ASP A 31 5.09 -14.06 -2.09
N GLY A 32 5.24 -12.99 -2.87
CA GLY A 32 4.20 -12.43 -3.75
C GLY A 32 3.28 -11.41 -3.08
N ALA A 33 3.35 -11.25 -1.75
CA ALA A 33 2.51 -10.31 -1.02
C ALA A 33 2.81 -8.85 -1.44
N PRO A 34 1.80 -7.97 -1.52
CA PRO A 34 2.03 -6.55 -1.77
C PRO A 34 2.82 -5.95 -0.59
N GLY A 35 3.90 -5.23 -0.91
CA GLY A 35 4.74 -4.56 0.09
C GLY A 35 4.65 -3.04 0.04
N VAL A 36 4.53 -2.47 -1.16
CA VAL A 36 4.36 -1.03 -1.38
C VAL A 36 3.21 -0.81 -2.34
N VAL A 37 2.35 0.14 -2.00
CA VAL A 37 1.32 0.67 -2.90
C VAL A 37 1.71 2.06 -3.38
N LYS A 38 1.24 2.41 -4.58
CA LYS A 38 1.18 3.81 -5.02
C LYS A 38 -0.26 4.28 -5.01
N THR A 39 -0.46 5.51 -4.58
CA THR A 39 -1.79 6.11 -4.44
C THR A 39 -1.97 7.35 -5.30
N ALA A 40 -3.23 7.67 -5.59
CA ALA A 40 -3.61 8.93 -6.19
C ALA A 40 -3.24 10.09 -5.23
N PRO A 41 -2.79 11.25 -5.76
CA PRO A 41 -2.45 12.43 -4.94
C PRO A 41 -3.68 13.08 -4.29
N ARG A 42 -4.89 12.66 -4.69
CA ARG A 42 -6.18 13.06 -4.13
C ARG A 42 -7.11 11.86 -4.07
N LEU A 43 -7.97 11.82 -3.07
CA LEU A 43 -9.05 10.83 -2.96
C LEU A 43 -10.25 11.22 -3.83
N ASP A 44 -11.23 10.34 -3.90
CA ASP A 44 -12.46 10.54 -4.68
C ASP A 44 -13.28 11.76 -4.22
N ASP A 45 -13.18 12.14 -2.94
CA ASP A 45 -13.81 13.33 -2.36
C ASP A 45 -12.98 14.63 -2.56
N GLY A 46 -11.86 14.54 -3.26
CA GLY A 46 -10.94 15.66 -3.50
C GLY A 46 -9.93 15.92 -2.37
N THR A 47 -10.03 15.21 -1.25
CA THR A 47 -9.11 15.34 -0.11
C THR A 47 -7.67 15.08 -0.57
N PRO A 48 -6.71 15.98 -0.28
CA PRO A 48 -5.30 15.76 -0.58
C PRO A 48 -4.76 14.50 0.11
N PHE A 49 -3.99 13.71 -0.64
CA PHE A 49 -3.28 12.55 -0.11
C PHE A 49 -1.81 12.66 -0.52
N PRO A 50 -0.97 13.32 0.31
CA PRO A 50 0.36 13.76 -0.12
C PRO A 50 1.37 12.61 -0.27
N THR A 51 1.09 11.45 0.31
CA THR A 51 1.96 10.28 0.25
C THR A 51 1.71 9.52 -1.05
N LEU A 52 2.68 9.53 -1.98
CA LEU A 52 2.56 8.83 -3.26
C LEU A 52 2.83 7.33 -3.12
N HIS A 53 3.80 6.93 -2.30
CA HIS A 53 4.16 5.54 -2.04
C HIS A 53 4.25 5.32 -0.53
N TYR A 54 3.70 4.22 -0.04
CA TYR A 54 3.90 3.81 1.36
C TYR A 54 3.93 2.30 1.54
N LEU A 55 4.65 1.88 2.58
CA LEU A 55 4.77 0.50 3.00
C LEU A 55 3.44 0.01 3.58
N THR A 56 3.06 -1.19 3.17
CA THR A 56 1.85 -1.87 3.64
C THR A 56 2.21 -3.13 4.43
N ASP A 57 3.21 -3.90 3.98
CA ASP A 57 3.63 -5.13 4.67
C ASP A 57 4.25 -4.83 6.06
N PRO A 58 3.67 -5.37 7.15
CA PRO A 58 4.15 -5.15 8.51
C PRO A 58 5.60 -5.57 8.74
N ARG A 59 6.11 -6.57 8.00
CA ARG A 59 7.51 -7.02 8.10
C ARG A 59 8.44 -5.94 7.57
N LEU A 60 8.11 -5.35 6.43
CA LEU A 60 8.91 -4.27 5.85
C LEU A 60 8.83 -3.00 6.70
N THR A 61 7.65 -2.66 7.23
CA THR A 61 7.50 -1.54 8.15
C THR A 61 8.35 -1.73 9.40
N ALA A 62 8.33 -2.93 10.00
CA ALA A 62 9.14 -3.24 11.19
C ALA A 62 10.65 -3.13 10.92
N GLU A 63 11.12 -3.60 9.76
CA GLU A 63 12.54 -3.49 9.40
C GLU A 63 12.95 -2.05 9.06
N ALA A 64 12.10 -1.28 8.38
CA ALA A 64 12.35 0.14 8.12
C ALA A 64 12.44 0.95 9.43
N SER A 65 11.62 0.63 10.43
CA SER A 65 11.68 1.27 11.76
C SER A 65 12.98 1.00 12.53
N ARG A 66 13.84 0.07 12.10
CA ARG A 66 15.15 -0.13 12.74
C ARG A 66 16.24 0.82 12.22
N LEU A 67 15.93 1.62 11.19
CA LEU A 67 16.89 2.50 10.51
C LEU A 67 16.86 3.95 11.03
N GLU A 68 16.06 4.22 12.06
CA GLU A 68 15.93 5.53 12.73
C GLU A 68 17.05 5.80 13.75
#